data_AF-E9KZG7-F1
#
_entry.id   AF-E9KZG7-F1
#
_cell.length_a   1.000
_cell.length_b   1.000
_cell.length_c   1.000
_cell.angle_alpha   90.00
_cell.angle_beta   90.00
_cell.angle_gamma   90.00
#
_symmetry.space_group_name_H-M   'P 1'
#
loop_
_entity.id
_entity.type
_entity.pdbx_description
1 polymer ?
#
loop_
_entity_poly.entity_id
_entity_poly.type
_entity_poly.pdbx_seq_one_letter_code
_entity_poly.pdbx_strand_id
1 'polypeptide(L)'
;AGWGNMGGGVTQLVMGSVLFPLFKLGMSAETAWRSVCVIPAVVAFSTGVTIPFISDDAPKGYYKDMKKNGTMPEVSAAASSRTGFLNINTWLLFIQYACCFGVELTMNNAAALYFKWKFELNTESAAAIASIFGWMNLFARGLGGFASDKFNAKMGMRGRICT
;
A
#
# COMPACT_ATOMS: atom_id res chain seq x y z
N ALA A 1 -2.34 4.20 2.55
CA ALA A 1 -1.11 3.42 2.80
C ALA A 1 -1.39 1.97 3.23
N GLY A 2 -2.24 1.70 4.24
CA GLY A 2 -2.48 0.33 4.73
C GLY A 2 -2.99 -0.68 3.70
N TRP A 3 -3.88 -0.27 2.80
CA TRP A 3 -4.36 -1.10 1.68
C TRP A 3 -3.23 -1.52 0.71
N GLY A 4 -2.21 -0.69 0.51
CA GLY A 4 -1.07 -1.02 -0.35
C GLY A 4 -0.20 -2.13 0.25
N ASN A 5 0.09 -2.06 1.55
CA ASN A 5 0.90 -3.08 2.23
C ASN A 5 0.12 -4.39 2.45
N MET A 6 -1.20 -4.31 2.67
CA MET A 6 -2.09 -5.47 2.62
C MET A 6 -2.05 -6.12 1.23
N GLY A 7 -2.16 -5.32 0.16
CA GLY A 7 -2.05 -5.81 -1.22
C GLY A 7 -0.72 -6.51 -1.49
N GLY A 8 0.39 -5.97 -0.96
CA GLY A 8 1.70 -6.63 -1.00
C GLY A 8 1.72 -7.99 -0.27
N GLY A 9 1.12 -8.08 0.93
CA GLY A 9 1.00 -9.33 1.67
C GLY A 9 0.10 -10.37 0.97
N VAL A 10 -1.04 -9.95 0.44
CA VAL A 10 -1.93 -10.81 -0.38
C VAL A 10 -1.20 -11.32 -1.61
N THR A 11 -0.44 -10.45 -2.28
CA THR A 11 0.34 -10.82 -3.45
C THR A 11 1.42 -11.83 -3.09
N GLN A 12 2.15 -11.65 -1.98
CA GLN A 12 3.15 -12.63 -1.52
C GLN A 12 2.53 -13.99 -1.20
N LEU A 13 1.34 -14.03 -0.57
CA LEU A 13 0.63 -15.28 -0.28
C LEU A 13 0.13 -15.95 -1.57
N VAL A 14 -0.58 -15.22 -2.43
CA VAL A 14 -1.18 -15.77 -3.65
C VAL A 14 -0.08 -16.21 -4.63
N MET A 15 0.96 -15.41 -4.81
CA MET A 15 2.03 -15.72 -5.76
C MET A 15 2.97 -16.79 -5.21
N GLY A 16 3.39 -16.66 -3.95
CA GLY A 16 4.40 -17.53 -3.35
C GLY A 16 3.86 -18.87 -2.83
N SER A 17 2.68 -18.87 -2.20
CA SER A 17 2.13 -20.05 -1.54
C SER A 17 1.06 -20.78 -2.34
N VAL A 18 0.45 -20.14 -3.36
CA VAL A 18 -0.62 -20.77 -4.16
C VAL A 18 -0.20 -20.97 -5.62
N LEU A 19 0.17 -19.90 -6.32
CA LEU A 19 0.43 -19.96 -7.76
C LEU A 19 1.76 -20.65 -8.08
N PHE A 20 2.85 -20.29 -7.39
CA PHE A 20 4.16 -20.91 -7.64
C PHE A 20 4.16 -22.45 -7.52
N PRO A 21 3.63 -23.09 -6.46
CA PRO A 21 3.58 -24.55 -6.39
C PRO A 21 2.66 -25.16 -7.45
N LEU A 22 1.54 -24.50 -7.79
CA LEU A 22 0.61 -24.95 -8.83
C LEU A 22 1.28 -25.00 -10.22
N PHE A 23 2.05 -23.97 -10.59
CA PHE A 23 2.79 -23.95 -11.85
C PHE A 23 3.99 -24.90 -11.85
N LYS A 24 4.58 -25.19 -10.69
CA LYS A 24 5.69 -26.16 -10.56
C LYS A 24 5.26 -27.60 -10.84
N LEU A 25 3.96 -27.93 -10.75
CA LEU A 25 3.45 -29.27 -11.08
C LEU A 25 3.52 -29.59 -12.58
N GLY A 26 3.55 -28.57 -13.44
CA GLY A 26 3.56 -28.74 -14.90
C GLY A 26 4.73 -28.07 -15.63
N MET A 27 5.58 -27.30 -14.93
CA MET A 27 6.66 -26.52 -15.54
C MET A 27 7.92 -26.47 -14.68
N SER A 28 9.05 -26.17 -15.30
CA SER A 28 10.30 -25.90 -14.58
C SER A 28 10.18 -24.66 -13.68
N ALA A 29 10.94 -24.62 -12.59
CA ALA A 29 10.91 -23.51 -11.63
C ALA A 29 11.16 -22.14 -12.31
N GLU A 30 12.02 -22.10 -13.34
CA GLU A 30 12.33 -20.88 -14.09
C GLU A 30 11.14 -20.35 -14.90
N THR A 31 10.33 -21.25 -15.46
CA THR A 31 9.15 -20.83 -16.24
C THR A 31 7.96 -20.52 -15.33
N ALA A 32 7.87 -21.20 -14.18
CA ALA A 32 6.81 -21.00 -13.19
C ALA A 32 6.83 -19.57 -12.63
N TRP A 33 7.96 -19.05 -12.15
CA TRP A 33 7.99 -17.71 -11.55
C TRP A 33 7.68 -16.60 -12.57
N ARG A 34 8.09 -16.76 -13.83
CA ARG A 34 7.78 -15.81 -14.92
C ARG A 34 6.30 -15.80 -15.25
N SER A 35 5.69 -16.99 -15.30
CA SER A 35 4.26 -17.15 -15.62
C SER A 35 3.37 -16.59 -14.51
N VAL A 36 3.79 -16.76 -13.26
CA VAL A 36 3.07 -16.24 -12.08
C VAL A 36 2.99 -14.70 -12.11
N CYS A 37 4.01 -14.00 -12.63
CA CYS A 37 4.00 -12.53 -12.81
C CYS A 37 3.01 -12.00 -13.85
N VAL A 38 2.50 -12.84 -14.76
CA VAL A 38 1.52 -12.42 -15.78
C VAL A 38 0.16 -12.14 -15.13
N ILE A 39 -0.21 -12.91 -14.11
CA ILE A 39 -1.50 -12.80 -13.42
C ILE A 39 -1.72 -11.39 -12.82
N PRO A 40 -0.84 -10.85 -11.95
CA PRO A 40 -1.02 -9.50 -11.43
C PRO A 40 -0.93 -8.42 -12.52
N ALA A 41 -0.17 -8.64 -13.60
CA ALA A 41 -0.13 -7.69 -14.72
C ALA A 41 -1.50 -7.56 -15.42
N VAL A 42 -2.18 -8.69 -15.66
CA VAL A 42 -3.53 -8.70 -16.25
C VAL A 42 -4.55 -8.06 -15.30
N VAL A 43 -4.48 -8.37 -14.00
CA VAL A 43 -5.36 -7.75 -12.99
C VAL A 43 -5.14 -6.24 -12.91
N ALA A 44 -3.89 -5.78 -12.90
CA ALA A 44 -3.57 -4.37 -12.85
C ALA A 44 -4.03 -3.62 -14.12
N PHE A 45 -3.81 -4.21 -15.30
CA PHE A 45 -4.23 -3.62 -16.57
C PHE A 45 -5.76 -3.54 -16.69
N SER A 46 -6.46 -4.64 -16.39
CA SER A 46 -7.94 -4.66 -16.39
C SER A 46 -8.53 -3.66 -15.39
N THR A 47 -7.94 -3.53 -14.20
CA THR A 47 -8.34 -2.52 -13.21
C THR A 47 -8.11 -1.10 -13.74
N GLY A 48 -6.95 -0.83 -14.35
CA GLY A 48 -6.64 0.47 -14.95
C GLY A 48 -7.59 0.86 -16.09
N VAL A 49 -8.04 -0.11 -16.88
CA VAL A 49 -9.05 0.10 -17.93
C VAL A 49 -10.44 0.33 -17.32
N THR A 50 -10.78 -0.34 -16.22
CA THR A 50 -12.13 -0.29 -15.63
C THR A 50 -12.37 0.97 -14.80
N ILE A 51 -11.36 1.49 -14.10
CA ILE A 51 -11.46 2.66 -13.22
C ILE A 51 -12.11 3.87 -13.91
N PRO A 52 -11.69 4.28 -15.12
CA PRO A 52 -12.30 5.41 -15.83
C PRO A 52 -13.78 5.27 -16.15
N PHE A 53 -14.31 4.05 -16.20
CA PHE A 53 -15.72 3.80 -16.54
C PHE A 53 -16.62 3.69 -15.31
N ILE A 54 -16.07 3.35 -14.15
CA ILE A 54 -16.85 3.09 -12.92
C ILE A 54 -16.65 4.18 -11.87
N SER A 55 -15.54 4.92 -11.92
CA SER A 55 -15.16 5.83 -10.83
C SER A 55 -15.51 7.28 -11.15
N ASP A 56 -16.18 7.93 -10.20
CA ASP A 56 -16.36 9.38 -10.19
C ASP A 56 -15.14 10.07 -9.56
N ASP A 57 -14.78 11.24 -10.09
CA ASP A 57 -13.65 12.06 -9.61
C ASP A 57 -13.83 12.52 -8.15
N ALA A 58 -15.06 12.80 -7.75
CA ALA A 58 -15.42 13.26 -6.42
C ALA A 58 -16.87 12.88 -6.07
N PRO A 59 -17.23 12.78 -4.79
CA PRO A 59 -18.61 12.57 -4.36
C PRO A 59 -19.59 13.68 -4.81
N LYS A 60 -19.06 14.80 -5.33
CA LYS A 60 -19.83 15.92 -5.90
C LYS A 60 -19.90 15.90 -7.43
N GLY A 61 -19.43 14.84 -8.08
CA GLY A 61 -19.36 14.72 -9.54
C GLY A 61 -17.99 15.09 -10.13
N TYR A 62 -17.93 15.25 -11.45
CA TYR A 62 -16.68 15.46 -12.18
C TYR A 62 -16.02 16.81 -11.89
N TYR A 63 -14.69 16.82 -11.78
CA TYR A 63 -13.93 18.06 -11.55
C TYR A 63 -14.14 19.09 -12.68
N LYS A 64 -14.37 18.62 -13.91
CA LYS A 64 -14.64 19.49 -15.08
C LYS A 64 -15.90 20.33 -14.88
N ASP A 65 -16.97 19.72 -14.38
CA ASP A 65 -18.25 20.41 -14.15
C ASP A 65 -18.16 21.35 -12.94
N MET A 66 -17.45 20.94 -11.89
CA MET A 66 -17.24 21.79 -10.70
C MET A 66 -16.40 23.03 -10.98
N LYS A 67 -15.41 22.94 -11.88
CA LYS A 67 -14.63 24.09 -12.37
C LYS A 67 -15.49 25.02 -13.23
N LYS A 68 -16.32 24.46 -14.12
CA LYS A 68 -17.23 25.21 -14.98
C LYS A 68 -18.30 25.98 -14.19
N ASN A 69 -18.79 25.39 -13.10
CA ASN A 69 -19.80 25.99 -12.23
C ASN A 69 -19.21 26.94 -11.17
N GLY A 70 -17.89 27.18 -11.17
CA GLY A 70 -17.22 28.09 -10.24
C GLY A 70 -17.16 27.60 -8.78
N THR A 71 -17.55 26.35 -8.52
CA THR A 71 -17.59 25.77 -7.17
C THR A 71 -16.23 25.26 -6.67
N MET A 72 -15.20 25.27 -7.52
CA MET A 72 -13.83 24.85 -7.18
C MET A 72 -12.81 25.87 -7.71
N PRO A 73 -11.98 26.48 -6.84
CA PRO A 73 -10.92 27.38 -7.29
C PRO A 73 -9.85 26.62 -8.07
N GLU A 74 -9.40 27.18 -9.19
CA GLU A 74 -8.27 26.66 -9.96
C GLU A 74 -6.97 26.97 -9.23
N VAL A 75 -6.58 26.07 -8.33
CA VAL A 75 -5.23 26.07 -7.76
C VAL A 75 -4.25 25.50 -8.78
N SER A 76 -3.26 26.31 -9.16
CA SER A 76 -2.16 25.83 -9.98
C SER A 76 -1.37 24.77 -9.21
N ALA A 77 -1.20 23.59 -9.81
CA ALA A 77 -0.42 22.51 -9.22
C ALA A 77 0.98 22.98 -8.82
N ALA A 78 1.62 23.83 -9.63
CA ALA A 78 2.94 24.39 -9.34
C ALA A 78 2.95 25.29 -8.08
N ALA A 79 1.88 26.06 -7.86
CA ALA A 79 1.74 26.90 -6.67
C ALA A 79 1.53 26.07 -5.40
N SER A 80 0.68 25.03 -5.47
CA SER A 80 0.47 24.09 -4.36
C SER A 80 1.73 23.29 -4.04
N SER A 81 2.45 22.79 -5.05
CA SER A 81 3.72 22.08 -4.87
C SER A 81 4.77 22.97 -4.22
N ARG A 82 4.94 24.21 -4.70
CA ARG A 82 5.89 25.18 -4.10
C ARG A 82 5.56 25.46 -2.64
N THR A 83 4.29 25.61 -2.31
CA THR A 83 3.84 25.82 -0.92
C THR A 83 4.17 24.62 -0.04
N GLY A 84 3.97 23.40 -0.56
CA GLY A 84 4.32 22.16 0.13
C GLY A 84 5.82 22.05 0.42
N PHE A 85 6.67 22.31 -0.57
CA PHE A 85 8.13 22.21 -0.43
C PHE A 85 8.75 23.29 0.46
N LEU A 86 8.15 24.48 0.52
CA LEU A 86 8.65 25.56 1.38
C LEU A 86 8.24 25.39 2.85
N ASN A 87 7.32 24.47 3.16
CA ASN A 87 6.86 24.26 4.54
C ASN A 87 7.73 23.22 5.26
N ILE A 88 8.33 23.62 6.39
CA ILE A 88 9.21 22.75 7.16
C ILE A 88 8.47 21.55 7.78
N ASN A 89 7.18 21.71 8.13
CA ASN A 89 6.38 20.62 8.67
C ASN A 89 6.20 19.49 7.64
N THR A 90 6.11 19.84 6.35
CA THR A 90 6.05 18.86 5.26
C THR A 90 7.31 17.99 5.24
N TRP A 91 8.49 18.59 5.42
CA TRP A 91 9.75 17.87 5.45
C TRP A 91 9.90 16.98 6.69
N LEU A 92 9.46 17.44 7.86
CA LEU A 92 9.44 16.63 9.07
C LEU A 92 8.55 15.38 8.91
N LEU A 93 7.33 15.57 8.40
CA LEU A 93 6.42 14.46 8.11
C LEU A 93 6.96 13.54 7.01
N PHE A 94 7.61 14.10 6.00
CA PHE A 94 8.23 13.35 4.92
C PHE A 94 9.35 12.44 5.42
N ILE A 95 10.30 12.97 6.22
CA ILE A 95 11.41 12.19 6.78
C ILE A 95 10.88 11.11 7.71
N GLN A 96 9.94 11.46 8.61
CA GLN A 96 9.33 10.49 9.52
C GLN A 96 8.65 9.35 8.75
N TYR A 97 7.85 9.70 7.73
CA TYR A 97 7.20 8.70 6.88
C TYR A 97 8.21 7.86 6.12
N ALA A 98 9.24 8.46 5.53
CA ALA A 98 10.28 7.78 4.78
C ALA A 98 11.05 6.78 5.66
N CYS A 99 11.38 7.15 6.90
CA CYS A 99 12.03 6.26 7.86
C CYS A 99 11.12 5.08 8.26
N CYS A 100 9.87 5.35 8.66
CA CYS A 100 8.94 4.30 9.06
C CYS A 100 8.61 3.35 7.90
N PHE A 101 8.28 3.90 6.73
CA PHE A 101 7.95 3.11 5.55
C PHE A 101 9.18 2.39 4.98
N GLY A 102 10.36 3.01 5.02
CA GLY A 102 11.60 2.41 4.55
C GLY A 102 12.00 1.17 5.36
N VAL A 103 11.94 1.25 6.70
CA VAL A 103 12.17 0.10 7.59
C VAL A 103 11.13 -1.00 7.36
N GLU A 104 9.88 -0.63 7.14
CA GLU A 104 8.82 -1.60 6.83
C GLU A 104 9.07 -2.32 5.49
N LEU A 105 9.53 -1.60 4.47
CA LEU A 105 9.83 -2.18 3.16
C LEU A 105 11.02 -3.14 3.21
N THR A 106 12.11 -2.77 3.90
CA THR A 106 13.28 -3.64 4.06
C THR A 106 12.93 -4.89 4.85
N MET A 107 12.12 -4.76 5.90
CA MET A 107 11.69 -5.91 6.69
C MET A 107 10.77 -6.84 5.89
N ASN A 108 9.80 -6.33 5.13
CA ASN A 108 8.94 -7.15 4.28
C ASN A 108 9.71 -7.88 3.15
N ASN A 109 10.75 -7.25 2.60
CA ASN A 109 11.60 -7.88 1.59
C ASN A 109 12.51 -8.97 2.19
N ALA A 110 13.10 -8.69 3.35
CA ALA A 110 14.03 -9.60 4.02
C ALA A 110 13.32 -10.74 4.77
N ALA A 111 12.07 -10.57 5.21
CA ALA A 111 11.36 -11.54 6.06
C ALA A 111 11.23 -12.93 5.41
N ALA A 112 10.78 -13.00 4.15
CA ALA A 112 10.60 -14.28 3.46
C ALA A 112 11.94 -15.04 3.27
N LEU A 113 13.01 -14.30 2.97
CA LEU A 113 14.36 -14.86 2.86
C LEU A 113 14.87 -15.32 4.23
N TYR A 114 14.69 -14.51 5.26
CA TYR A 114 15.12 -14.81 6.62
C TYR A 114 14.47 -16.11 7.15
N PHE A 115 13.16 -16.28 6.97
CA PHE A 115 12.46 -17.50 7.40
C PHE A 115 12.94 -18.75 6.66
N LYS A 116 13.30 -18.62 5.38
CA LYS A 116 13.86 -19.73 4.59
C LYS A 116 15.27 -20.11 5.06
N TRP A 117 16.14 -19.13 5.27
CA TRP A 117 17.56 -19.38 5.60
C TRP A 117 17.79 -19.73 7.07
N LYS A 118 17.03 -19.14 8.00
CA LYS A 118 17.25 -19.32 9.43
C LYS A 118 16.49 -20.51 10.03
N PHE A 119 15.30 -20.79 9.50
CA PHE A 119 14.42 -21.85 10.01
C PHE A 119 14.28 -23.02 9.03
N GLU A 120 15.05 -23.03 7.93
CA GLU A 120 15.03 -24.06 6.88
C GLU A 120 13.63 -24.37 6.34
N LEU A 121 12.74 -23.36 6.36
CA LEU A 121 11.35 -23.52 5.94
C LEU A 121 11.23 -23.58 4.42
N ASN A 122 10.29 -24.40 3.94
CA ASN A 122 9.91 -24.40 2.53
C ASN A 122 9.44 -23.00 2.10
N THR A 123 9.68 -22.67 0.83
CA THR A 123 9.41 -21.33 0.27
C THR A 123 7.94 -20.95 0.40
N GLU A 124 7.04 -21.94 0.39
CA GLU A 124 5.60 -21.78 0.57
C GLU A 124 5.22 -21.35 2.00
N SER A 125 5.76 -22.04 3.01
CA SER A 125 5.52 -21.72 4.43
C SER A 125 6.17 -20.41 4.84
N ALA A 126 7.38 -20.12 4.33
CA ALA A 126 8.06 -18.86 4.56
C ALA A 126 7.29 -17.67 3.97
N ALA A 127 6.73 -17.82 2.76
CA ALA A 127 5.87 -16.81 2.14
C ALA A 127 4.56 -16.61 2.91
N ALA A 128 3.94 -17.69 3.40
CA ALA A 128 2.72 -17.61 4.21
C ALA A 128 2.97 -16.83 5.51
N ILE A 129 4.05 -17.11 6.23
CA ILE A 129 4.39 -16.39 7.47
C ILE A 129 4.75 -14.93 7.19
N ALA A 130 5.54 -14.65 6.14
CA ALA A 130 5.86 -13.28 5.75
C ALA A 130 4.60 -12.47 5.38
N SER A 131 3.61 -13.11 4.74
CA SER A 131 2.36 -12.46 4.37
C SER A 131 1.56 -11.96 5.59
N ILE A 132 1.58 -12.69 6.71
CA ILE A 132 0.88 -12.30 7.95
C ILE A 132 1.37 -10.92 8.42
N PHE A 133 2.65 -10.63 8.23
CA PHE A 133 3.22 -9.32 8.54
C PHE A 133 2.61 -8.20 7.68
N GLY A 134 2.40 -8.46 6.38
CA GLY A 134 1.68 -7.56 5.48
C GLY A 134 0.20 -7.37 5.85
N TRP A 135 -0.47 -8.43 6.33
CA TRP A 135 -1.87 -8.37 6.81
C TRP A 135 -2.02 -7.57 8.10
N MET A 136 -1.07 -7.69 9.04
CA MET A 136 -1.05 -6.90 10.28
C MET A 136 -1.08 -5.40 9.98
N ASN A 137 -0.43 -4.95 8.90
CA ASN A 137 -0.36 -3.54 8.51
C ASN A 137 -1.73 -2.95 8.13
N LEU A 138 -2.72 -3.76 7.75
CA LEU A 138 -4.08 -3.30 7.53
C LEU A 138 -4.73 -2.89 8.85
N PHE A 139 -4.64 -3.78 9.85
CA PHE A 139 -5.27 -3.58 11.15
C PHE A 139 -4.51 -2.56 11.98
N ALA A 140 -3.18 -2.65 12.07
CA ALA A 140 -2.37 -1.74 12.86
C ALA A 140 -2.54 -0.27 12.41
N ARG A 141 -2.65 -0.03 11.10
CA ARG A 141 -2.89 1.32 10.57
C ARG A 141 -4.32 1.80 10.75
N GLY A 142 -5.31 0.92 10.56
CA GLY A 142 -6.72 1.24 10.84
C GLY A 142 -6.95 1.59 12.31
N LEU A 143 -6.38 0.78 13.21
CA LEU A 143 -6.44 0.99 14.65
C LEU A 143 -5.67 2.24 15.09
N GLY A 144 -4.50 2.52 14.51
CA GLY A 144 -3.75 3.74 14.78
C GLY A 144 -4.53 5.01 14.41
N GLY A 145 -5.18 5.02 13.23
CA GLY A 145 -6.07 6.11 12.82
C GLY A 145 -7.27 6.27 13.74
N PHE A 146 -7.96 5.17 14.05
CA PHE A 146 -9.11 5.17 14.97
C PHE A 146 -8.73 5.65 16.38
N ALA A 147 -7.60 5.21 16.91
CA ALA A 147 -7.08 5.68 18.18
C ALA A 147 -6.80 7.19 18.11
N SER A 148 -6.06 7.65 17.10
CA SER A 148 -5.73 9.07 16.93
C SER A 148 -6.97 9.96 16.85
N ASP A 149 -8.01 9.55 16.12
CA ASP A 149 -9.27 10.28 16.01
C ASP A 149 -10.04 10.31 17.34
N LYS A 150 -10.05 9.20 18.08
CA LYS A 150 -10.69 9.12 19.40
C LYS A 150 -9.97 9.98 20.44
N PHE A 151 -8.64 10.05 20.40
CA PHE A 151 -7.83 10.91 21.27
C PHE A 151 -7.96 12.39 20.88
N ASN A 152 -8.06 12.71 19.59
CA ASN A 152 -8.33 14.07 19.11
C ASN A 152 -9.72 14.56 19.57
N ALA A 153 -10.75 13.72 19.46
CA ALA A 153 -12.10 14.05 19.92
C ALA A 153 -12.17 14.36 21.44
N LYS A 154 -11.25 13.80 22.24
CA LYS A 154 -11.24 13.95 23.70
C LYS A 154 -10.27 15.03 24.23
N MET A 155 -9.14 15.27 23.54
CA MET A 155 -8.06 16.15 24.02
C MET A 155 -7.60 17.20 22.97
N GLY A 156 -8.31 17.34 21.85
CA GLY A 156 -7.95 18.24 20.76
C GLY A 156 -6.58 17.91 20.14
N MET A 157 -5.92 18.92 19.58
CA MET A 157 -4.60 18.78 18.91
C MET A 157 -3.52 18.15 19.79
N ARG A 158 -3.58 18.31 21.12
CA ARG A 158 -2.62 17.69 22.05
C ARG A 158 -2.78 16.17 22.14
N GLY A 159 -4.01 15.66 22.04
CA GLY A 159 -4.27 14.21 22.02
C GLY A 159 -3.71 13.51 20.77
N ARG A 160 -3.63 14.24 19.65
CA ARG A 160 -3.13 13.74 18.37
C ARG A 160 -1.59 13.66 18.28
N ILE A 161 -0.87 14.38 19.15
CA ILE A 161 0.59 14.37 19.22
C ILE A 161 1.09 13.26 20.16
N CYS A 162 0.24 12.81 21.10
CA CYS A 162 0.57 11.75 22.07
C CYS A 162 0.28 10.32 21.56
N THR A 163 -0.26 10.17 20.35
CA THR A 163 -0.55 8.88 19.69
C THR A 163 0.23 8.77 18.38
#